data_AF-A0A250DUA5-F1
#
_entry.id   AF-A0A250DUA5-F1
#
_cell.length_a   1.000
_cell.length_b   1.000
_cell.length_c   1.000
_cell.angle_alpha   90.00
_cell.angle_beta   90.00
_cell.angle_gamma   90.00
#
_symmetry.space_group_name_H-M   'P 1'
#
loop_
_entity.id
_entity.type
_entity.pdbx_description
1 polymer ?
#
loop_
_entity_poly.entity_id
_entity_poly.type
_entity_poly.pdbx_seq_one_letter_code
_entity_poly.pdbx_strand_id
1 'polypeptide(L)'
;MAALARQEHVAFGSQTMDAEGRLTESGYSEAEDTRYPIDALPAWQRVLRYWRAVDPSNERLPSLVRFGAPRAADRTRLTDALNQASAARLQGLGVGPGQGLDASDQRALEVALQRVAVIDTPWSAAFISWVAREAGLGADEFVFSEAHVDYAGAAWQAGIDEAAGRATPQALRACDLMRTPPRPGDLVCHARGLRGAALDGFGKIGEWLAGRPTGGAPLPMHCDVVVGVDGAGFDAVGGNVLQSVTLRRLAFAPGTRLLDPSYLPEGCTAGGSACIDRHMSRQPWSLLLQWR
;
A
#
# COMPACT_ATOMS: atom_id res chain seq x y z
N MET A 1 -2.39 11.84 8.87
CA MET A 1 -2.45 10.49 8.25
C MET A 1 -3.67 9.68 8.69
N ALA A 2 -3.89 9.40 9.99
CA ALA A 2 -4.99 8.54 10.46
C ALA A 2 -6.40 8.90 9.91
N ALA A 3 -6.78 10.19 9.95
CA ALA A 3 -8.08 10.64 9.47
C ALA A 3 -8.29 10.37 7.96
N LEU A 4 -7.27 10.61 7.14
CA LEU A 4 -7.30 10.37 5.69
C LEU A 4 -7.44 8.87 5.38
N ALA A 5 -6.72 8.01 6.11
CA ALA A 5 -6.85 6.57 5.96
C ALA A 5 -8.27 6.08 6.33
N ARG A 6 -8.85 6.59 7.43
CA ARG A 6 -10.26 6.30 7.79
C ARG A 6 -11.25 6.76 6.72
N GLN A 7 -11.02 7.94 6.14
CA GLN A 7 -11.88 8.47 5.08
C GLN A 7 -11.87 7.56 3.85
N GLU A 8 -10.69 7.11 3.38
CA GLU A 8 -10.63 6.20 2.24
C GLU A 8 -11.14 4.79 2.56
N HIS A 9 -10.98 4.30 3.78
CA HIS A 9 -11.63 3.06 4.22
C HIS A 9 -13.16 3.14 4.05
N VAL A 10 -13.79 4.22 4.54
CA VAL A 10 -15.24 4.43 4.36
C VAL A 10 -15.59 4.54 2.88
N ALA A 11 -14.77 5.23 2.08
CA ALA A 11 -14.99 5.38 0.66
C ALA A 11 -14.85 4.07 -0.13
N PHE A 12 -14.15 3.09 0.43
CA PHE A 12 -14.05 1.71 -0.07
C PHE A 12 -15.07 0.76 0.57
N GLY A 13 -16.16 1.29 1.14
CA GLY A 13 -17.25 0.45 1.66
C GLY A 13 -16.92 -0.25 2.97
N SER A 14 -15.94 0.26 3.72
CA SER A 14 -15.62 -0.17 5.09
C SER A 14 -15.22 -1.63 5.27
N GLN A 15 -14.42 -2.19 4.34
CA GLN A 15 -13.91 -3.55 4.48
C GLN A 15 -13.16 -3.74 5.82
N THR A 16 -13.60 -4.70 6.63
CA THR A 16 -13.13 -4.84 8.02
C THR A 16 -12.70 -6.27 8.33
N MET A 17 -11.55 -6.40 8.98
CA MET A 17 -11.05 -7.64 9.59
C MET A 17 -10.95 -7.53 11.11
N ASP A 18 -11.42 -8.56 11.81
CA ASP A 18 -11.34 -8.65 13.27
C ASP A 18 -9.92 -9.00 13.78
N ALA A 19 -9.78 -9.10 15.10
CA ALA A 19 -8.49 -9.36 15.75
C ALA A 19 -7.94 -10.76 15.44
N GLU A 20 -8.80 -11.70 15.07
CA GLU A 20 -8.42 -13.04 14.61
C GLU A 20 -8.08 -13.03 13.11
N GLY A 21 -8.21 -11.90 12.41
CA GLY A 21 -7.90 -11.77 10.99
C GLY A 21 -8.94 -12.40 10.07
N ARG A 22 -10.19 -12.52 10.53
CA ARG A 22 -11.34 -12.91 9.70
C ARG A 22 -11.95 -11.66 9.09
N LEU A 23 -12.35 -11.76 7.82
CA LEU A 23 -13.11 -10.71 7.15
C LEU A 23 -14.55 -10.69 7.70
N THR A 24 -14.93 -9.63 8.41
CA THR A 24 -16.27 -9.48 8.99
C THR A 24 -17.18 -8.60 8.13
N GLU A 25 -16.60 -7.70 7.33
CA GLU A 25 -17.32 -6.85 6.39
C GLU A 25 -16.54 -6.80 5.06
N SER A 26 -17.25 -6.97 3.94
CA SER A 26 -16.67 -6.84 2.59
C SER A 26 -16.95 -5.45 2.05
N GLY A 27 -15.91 -4.77 1.58
CA GLY A 27 -16.02 -3.47 0.92
C GLY A 27 -15.98 -3.58 -0.60
N TYR A 28 -15.75 -2.44 -1.24
CA TYR A 28 -15.55 -2.36 -2.68
C TYR A 28 -14.18 -2.88 -3.09
N SER A 29 -14.13 -3.63 -4.18
CA SER A 29 -12.87 -4.04 -4.79
C SER A 29 -12.25 -2.90 -5.62
N GLU A 30 -10.92 -2.86 -5.69
CA GLU A 30 -10.13 -1.94 -6.52
C GLU A 30 -10.55 -1.94 -7.99
N ALA A 31 -11.14 -3.03 -8.47
CA ALA A 31 -11.63 -3.15 -9.82
C ALA A 31 -12.99 -2.46 -10.01
N GLU A 32 -13.75 -2.12 -8.97
CA GLU A 32 -15.13 -1.63 -9.13
C GLU A 32 -15.23 -0.25 -9.78
N ASP A 33 -16.22 -0.10 -10.66
CA ASP A 33 -16.59 1.14 -11.32
C ASP A 33 -17.86 1.81 -10.74
N THR A 34 -18.47 1.19 -9.74
CA THR A 34 -19.63 1.71 -9.01
C THR A 34 -19.27 3.02 -8.31
N ARG A 35 -20.15 4.00 -8.41
CA ARG A 35 -20.02 5.29 -7.71
C ARG A 35 -21.06 5.37 -6.61
N TYR A 36 -20.59 5.43 -5.37
CA TYR A 36 -21.47 5.68 -4.24
C TYR A 36 -20.78 6.60 -3.23
N PRO A 37 -21.32 7.81 -2.97
CA PRO A 37 -22.42 8.49 -3.70
C PRO A 37 -22.09 8.76 -5.19
N ILE A 38 -23.06 9.20 -6.00
CA ILE A 38 -22.94 9.28 -7.48
C ILE A 38 -21.81 10.21 -7.96
N ASP A 39 -21.47 11.22 -7.16
CA ASP A 39 -20.40 12.18 -7.35
C ASP A 39 -19.03 11.68 -6.88
N ALA A 40 -18.97 10.53 -6.20
CA ALA A 40 -17.73 9.93 -5.76
C ALA A 40 -16.92 9.32 -6.92
N LEU A 41 -15.60 9.32 -6.77
CA LEU A 41 -14.73 8.52 -7.62
C LEU A 41 -14.98 7.02 -7.35
N PRO A 42 -15.13 6.19 -8.40
CA PRO A 42 -15.13 4.75 -8.25
C PRO A 42 -13.75 4.25 -7.75
N ALA A 43 -13.73 3.04 -7.20
CA ALA A 43 -12.55 2.47 -6.54
C ALA A 43 -11.29 2.52 -7.42
N TRP A 44 -11.37 2.09 -8.69
CA TRP A 44 -10.19 2.09 -9.57
C TRP A 44 -9.63 3.50 -9.83
N GLN A 45 -10.47 4.53 -9.87
CA GLN A 45 -10.03 5.93 -10.05
C GLN A 45 -9.38 6.47 -8.79
N ARG A 46 -9.83 6.03 -7.60
CA ARG A 46 -9.16 6.36 -6.33
C ARG A 46 -7.78 5.75 -6.29
N VAL A 47 -7.63 4.50 -6.71
CA VAL A 47 -6.30 3.87 -6.77
C VAL A 47 -5.39 4.58 -7.77
N LEU A 48 -5.90 4.95 -8.94
CA LEU A 48 -5.13 5.78 -9.89
C LEU A 48 -4.69 7.11 -9.28
N ARG A 49 -5.54 7.75 -8.46
CA ARG A 49 -5.17 8.97 -7.71
C ARG A 49 -4.02 8.71 -6.73
N TYR A 50 -3.97 7.55 -6.07
CA TYR A 50 -2.84 7.22 -5.18
C TYR A 50 -1.51 7.16 -5.92
N TRP A 51 -1.50 6.55 -7.10
CA TRP A 51 -0.31 6.47 -7.95
C TRP A 51 0.24 7.85 -8.37
N ARG A 52 -0.65 8.81 -8.64
CA ARG A 52 -0.24 10.19 -8.96
C ARG A 52 0.49 10.90 -7.81
N ALA A 53 0.30 10.45 -6.56
CA ALA A 53 1.03 11.02 -5.43
C ALA A 53 2.48 10.53 -5.34
N VAL A 54 2.79 9.37 -5.89
CA VAL A 54 4.16 8.87 -5.99
C VAL A 54 4.90 9.55 -7.14
N ASP A 55 4.21 9.80 -8.25
CA ASP A 55 4.81 10.36 -9.45
C ASP A 55 3.93 11.45 -10.10
N PRO A 56 4.08 12.72 -9.66
CA PRO A 56 3.26 13.82 -10.14
C PRO A 56 3.37 14.10 -11.64
N SER A 57 4.49 13.73 -12.28
CA SER A 57 4.70 13.86 -13.73
C SER A 57 3.94 12.79 -14.55
N ASN A 58 3.34 11.78 -13.92
CA ASN A 58 2.67 10.63 -14.53
C ASN A 58 3.57 9.72 -15.40
N GLU A 59 4.89 9.83 -15.27
CA GLU A 59 5.88 9.02 -15.98
C GLU A 59 5.98 7.58 -15.44
N ARG A 60 5.65 7.39 -14.15
CA ARG A 60 5.74 6.12 -13.40
C ARG A 60 4.37 5.62 -12.93
N LEU A 61 3.29 6.02 -13.61
CA LEU A 61 2.02 5.33 -13.44
C LEU A 61 2.20 3.83 -13.76
N PRO A 62 1.45 2.92 -13.11
CA PRO A 62 1.51 1.50 -13.37
C PRO A 62 1.55 1.17 -14.85
N SER A 63 2.59 0.46 -15.28
CA SER A 63 2.81 0.14 -16.70
C SER A 63 2.46 -1.30 -17.04
N LEU A 64 2.27 -2.17 -16.05
CA LEU A 64 2.03 -3.58 -16.28
C LEU A 64 0.59 -3.83 -16.73
N VAL A 65 0.43 -4.53 -17.86
CA VAL A 65 -0.86 -5.04 -18.33
C VAL A 65 -0.73 -6.56 -18.53
N ARG A 66 -1.39 -7.34 -17.67
CA ARG A 66 -1.41 -8.80 -17.72
C ARG A 66 -2.62 -9.26 -18.51
N PHE A 67 -2.38 -10.13 -19.48
CA PHE A 67 -3.42 -10.62 -20.40
C PHE A 67 -3.31 -12.12 -20.68
N GLY A 68 -2.60 -12.86 -19.81
CA GLY A 68 -2.37 -14.31 -19.94
C GLY A 68 -1.11 -14.71 -20.71
N ALA A 69 -0.37 -13.75 -21.29
CA ALA A 69 0.92 -14.03 -21.91
C ALA A 69 2.06 -14.23 -20.88
N PRO A 70 3.18 -14.87 -21.28
CA PRO A 70 4.34 -15.07 -20.40
C PRO A 70 4.97 -13.77 -19.88
N ARG A 71 4.87 -12.68 -20.65
CA ARG A 71 5.33 -11.35 -20.27
C ARG A 71 4.15 -10.38 -20.30
N ALA A 72 4.05 -9.54 -19.29
CA ALA A 72 3.11 -8.42 -19.30
C ALA A 72 3.42 -7.48 -20.46
N ALA A 73 2.38 -6.87 -21.01
CA ALA A 73 2.51 -5.76 -21.94
C ALA A 73 2.78 -4.46 -21.17
N ASP A 74 3.33 -3.48 -21.89
CA ASP A 74 3.59 -2.14 -21.37
C ASP A 74 2.42 -1.20 -21.74
N ARG A 75 1.78 -0.63 -20.71
CA ARG A 75 0.62 0.26 -20.84
C ARG A 75 0.92 1.48 -21.71
N THR A 76 2.12 2.05 -21.60
CA THR A 76 2.51 3.25 -22.38
C THR A 76 2.57 2.89 -23.86
N ARG A 77 3.22 1.77 -24.20
CA ARG A 77 3.26 1.29 -25.59
C ARG A 77 1.88 0.95 -26.14
N LEU A 78 1.01 0.34 -25.33
CA LEU A 78 -0.37 0.07 -25.73
C LEU A 78 -1.16 1.37 -25.95
N THR A 79 -0.96 2.37 -25.08
CA THR A 79 -1.58 3.70 -25.23
C THR A 79 -1.11 4.38 -26.51
N ASP A 80 0.18 4.31 -26.82
CA ASP A 80 0.73 4.84 -28.07
C ASP A 80 0.17 4.14 -29.30
N ALA A 81 -0.03 2.81 -29.24
CA ALA A 81 -0.65 2.04 -30.30
C ALA A 81 -2.13 2.44 -30.51
N LEU A 82 -2.89 2.67 -29.43
CA LEU A 82 -4.26 3.19 -29.52
C LEU A 82 -4.30 4.57 -30.16
N ASN A 83 -3.41 5.47 -29.73
CA ASN A 83 -3.28 6.82 -30.31
C ASN A 83 -2.95 6.76 -31.81
N GLN A 84 -2.11 5.80 -32.21
CA GLN A 84 -1.78 5.56 -33.62
C GLN A 84 -2.96 5.03 -34.43
N ALA A 85 -3.83 4.22 -33.81
CA ALA A 85 -5.03 3.65 -34.43
C ALA A 85 -6.25 4.59 -34.45
N SER A 86 -6.14 5.80 -33.89
CA SER A 86 -7.26 6.76 -33.85
C SER A 86 -7.70 7.20 -35.24
N ALA A 87 -9.02 7.29 -35.46
CA ALA A 87 -9.59 7.77 -36.72
C ALA A 87 -9.08 9.18 -37.07
N ALA A 88 -8.95 10.06 -36.06
CA ALA A 88 -8.44 11.41 -36.24
C ALA A 88 -7.02 11.42 -36.81
N ARG A 89 -6.12 10.57 -36.29
CA ARG A 89 -4.75 10.49 -36.79
C ARG A 89 -4.69 9.87 -38.18
N LEU A 90 -5.42 8.78 -38.42
CA LEU A 90 -5.43 8.12 -39.74
C LEU A 90 -5.99 9.04 -40.83
N GLN A 91 -7.06 9.79 -40.55
CA GLN A 91 -7.58 10.81 -41.47
C GLN A 91 -6.56 11.91 -41.75
N GLY A 92 -5.82 12.36 -40.72
CA GLY A 92 -4.71 13.30 -40.89
C GLY A 92 -3.58 12.78 -41.78
N LEU A 93 -3.48 11.47 -41.96
CA LEU A 93 -2.55 10.79 -42.87
C LEU A 93 -3.17 10.48 -44.26
N GLY A 94 -4.38 10.93 -44.54
CA GLY A 94 -5.08 10.72 -45.81
C GLY A 94 -5.80 9.37 -45.93
N VAL A 95 -5.93 8.61 -44.84
CA VAL A 95 -6.75 7.40 -44.81
C VAL A 95 -8.23 7.78 -44.87
N GLY A 96 -9.02 7.04 -45.66
CA GLY A 96 -10.45 7.33 -45.89
C GLY A 96 -11.30 7.32 -44.60
N PRO A 97 -12.49 7.95 -44.64
CA PRO A 97 -13.41 7.98 -43.50
C PRO A 97 -13.86 6.56 -43.11
N GLY A 98 -14.21 6.38 -41.84
CA GLY A 98 -14.64 5.09 -41.30
C GLY A 98 -13.50 4.10 -41.01
N GLN A 99 -12.24 4.57 -41.04
CA GLN A 99 -11.06 3.82 -40.62
C GLN A 99 -10.57 4.31 -39.25
N GLY A 100 -10.06 3.38 -38.44
CA GLY A 100 -9.54 3.66 -37.09
C GLY A 100 -10.63 3.67 -36.02
N LEU A 101 -10.18 3.85 -34.78
CA LEU A 101 -11.05 3.96 -33.60
C LEU A 101 -11.70 5.34 -33.59
N ASP A 102 -13.02 5.39 -33.43
CA ASP A 102 -13.68 6.65 -33.13
C ASP A 102 -13.29 7.16 -31.73
N ALA A 103 -13.64 8.42 -31.44
CA ALA A 103 -13.24 9.05 -30.18
C ALA A 103 -13.84 8.34 -28.94
N SER A 104 -15.02 7.73 -29.06
CA SER A 104 -15.67 7.01 -27.98
C SER A 104 -14.97 5.67 -27.71
N ASP A 105 -14.73 4.89 -28.76
CA ASP A 105 -14.05 3.60 -28.68
C ASP A 105 -12.60 3.75 -28.20
N GLN A 106 -11.88 4.74 -28.74
CA GLN A 106 -10.53 5.06 -28.27
C GLN A 106 -10.56 5.38 -26.77
N ARG A 107 -11.50 6.22 -26.33
CA ARG A 107 -11.62 6.58 -24.92
C ARG A 107 -11.95 5.37 -24.04
N ALA A 108 -12.84 4.50 -24.49
CA ALA A 108 -13.20 3.28 -23.77
C ALA A 108 -11.99 2.35 -23.59
N LEU A 109 -11.18 2.18 -24.64
CA LEU A 109 -9.97 1.37 -24.60
C LEU A 109 -8.89 1.98 -23.70
N GLU A 110 -8.70 3.31 -23.72
CA GLU A 110 -7.81 4.00 -22.80
C GLU A 110 -8.20 3.78 -21.33
N VAL A 111 -9.50 3.89 -21.01
CA VAL A 111 -10.02 3.64 -19.66
C VAL A 111 -9.82 2.19 -19.25
N ALA A 112 -10.06 1.24 -20.16
CA ALA A 112 -9.84 -0.18 -19.90
C ALA A 112 -8.35 -0.46 -19.58
N LEU A 113 -7.41 0.11 -20.34
CA LEU A 113 -5.97 -0.01 -20.08
C LEU A 113 -5.57 0.59 -18.72
N GLN A 114 -6.13 1.75 -18.37
CA GLN A 114 -5.85 2.37 -17.06
C GLN A 114 -6.37 1.52 -15.91
N ARG A 115 -7.60 1.00 -16.01
CA ARG A 115 -8.21 0.15 -14.98
C ARG A 115 -7.42 -1.13 -14.77
N VAL A 116 -7.02 -1.81 -15.85
CA VAL A 116 -6.22 -3.05 -15.78
C VAL A 116 -4.86 -2.81 -15.13
N ALA A 117 -4.15 -1.75 -15.53
CA ALA A 117 -2.80 -1.52 -15.00
C ALA A 117 -2.79 -1.23 -13.49
N VAL A 118 -3.85 -0.58 -13.00
CA VAL A 118 -4.08 -0.34 -11.58
C VAL A 118 -4.36 -1.64 -10.80
N ILE A 119 -5.07 -2.60 -11.40
CA ILE A 119 -5.37 -3.91 -10.81
C ILE A 119 -4.13 -4.81 -10.82
N ASP A 120 -3.35 -4.78 -11.89
CA ASP A 120 -2.19 -5.68 -12.07
C ASP A 120 -0.95 -5.30 -11.26
N THR A 121 -0.97 -4.13 -10.63
CA THR A 121 0.17 -3.55 -9.92
C THR A 121 -0.18 -3.30 -8.45
N PRO A 122 0.53 -3.93 -7.49
CA PRO A 122 0.27 -3.71 -6.08
C PRO A 122 0.40 -2.24 -5.69
N TRP A 123 -0.62 -1.67 -5.06
CA TRP A 123 -0.72 -0.22 -4.82
C TRP A 123 -0.71 0.18 -3.34
N SER A 124 -0.49 -0.78 -2.43
CA SER A 124 -0.47 -0.52 -0.98
C SER A 124 0.53 0.58 -0.58
N ALA A 125 1.71 0.64 -1.20
CA ALA A 125 2.69 1.68 -0.89
C ALA A 125 2.36 3.03 -1.54
N ALA A 126 1.77 3.02 -2.74
CA ALA A 126 1.24 4.23 -3.36
C ALA A 126 0.13 4.86 -2.50
N PHE A 127 -0.72 4.04 -1.89
CA PHE A 127 -1.72 4.49 -0.91
C PHE A 127 -1.07 5.19 0.29
N ILE A 128 -0.04 4.62 0.92
CA ILE A 128 0.65 5.27 2.04
C ILE A 128 1.32 6.58 1.60
N SER A 129 1.99 6.59 0.45
CA SER A 129 2.58 7.81 -0.13
C SER A 129 1.54 8.90 -0.38
N TRP A 130 0.35 8.52 -0.87
CA TRP A 130 -0.77 9.44 -1.01
C TRP A 130 -1.25 9.97 0.35
N VAL A 131 -1.49 9.09 1.35
CA VAL A 131 -1.89 9.51 2.70
C VAL A 131 -0.88 10.46 3.33
N ALA A 132 0.42 10.21 3.16
CA ALA A 132 1.50 11.06 3.64
C ALA A 132 1.48 12.44 2.97
N ARG A 133 1.30 12.47 1.64
CA ARG A 133 1.25 13.71 0.85
C ARG A 133 0.04 14.57 1.21
N GLU A 134 -1.14 13.95 1.28
CA GLU A 134 -2.38 14.64 1.68
C GLU A 134 -2.34 15.10 3.15
N ALA A 135 -1.54 14.44 3.99
CA ALA A 135 -1.29 14.90 5.36
C ALA A 135 -0.35 16.10 5.43
N GLY A 136 0.20 16.56 4.30
CA GLY A 136 1.05 17.74 4.20
C GLY A 136 2.56 17.49 4.28
N LEU A 137 3.01 16.23 4.26
CA LEU A 137 4.44 15.93 4.32
C LEU A 137 5.18 16.38 3.05
N GLY A 138 6.34 16.99 3.26
CA GLY A 138 7.32 17.34 2.24
C GLY A 138 8.21 16.16 1.81
N ALA A 139 8.92 16.34 0.70
CA ALA A 139 9.85 15.32 0.16
C ALA A 139 11.10 15.11 1.04
N ASP A 140 11.41 16.06 1.90
CA ASP A 140 12.44 16.00 2.94
C ASP A 140 11.94 15.30 4.22
N GLU A 141 10.63 15.29 4.46
CA GLU A 141 10.00 14.68 5.63
C GLU A 141 9.57 13.23 5.40
N PHE A 142 9.28 12.85 4.15
CA PHE A 142 8.83 11.50 3.79
C PHE A 142 9.30 11.08 2.38
N VAL A 143 9.74 9.82 2.26
CA VAL A 143 10.08 9.23 0.95
C VAL A 143 8.84 8.71 0.25
N PHE A 144 8.33 9.48 -0.73
CA PHE A 144 7.23 9.04 -1.60
C PHE A 144 7.69 7.96 -2.57
N SER A 145 7.18 6.74 -2.39
CA SER A 145 7.56 5.59 -3.21
C SER A 145 6.38 4.62 -3.41
N GLU A 146 6.46 3.86 -4.50
CA GLU A 146 5.62 2.69 -4.79
C GLU A 146 6.08 1.43 -4.02
N ALA A 147 7.15 1.53 -3.22
CA ALA A 147 7.69 0.43 -2.45
C ALA A 147 7.78 0.78 -0.95
N HIS A 148 7.10 0.00 -0.10
CA HIS A 148 7.08 0.17 1.37
C HIS A 148 8.46 0.28 1.99
N VAL A 149 9.37 -0.50 1.43
CA VAL A 149 10.75 -0.62 1.87
C VAL A 149 11.52 0.69 1.79
N ASP A 150 11.18 1.61 0.89
CA ASP A 150 11.91 2.88 0.72
C ASP A 150 11.74 3.81 1.91
N TYR A 151 10.50 4.09 2.32
CA TYR A 151 10.25 4.91 3.51
C TYR A 151 10.52 4.17 4.81
N ALA A 152 10.43 2.83 4.84
CA ALA A 152 10.92 2.03 5.97
C ALA A 152 12.43 2.23 6.18
N GLY A 153 13.21 2.22 5.10
CA GLY A 153 14.66 2.49 5.14
C GLY A 153 14.98 3.92 5.58
N ALA A 154 14.25 4.91 5.07
CA ALA A 154 14.41 6.30 5.48
C ALA A 154 14.10 6.51 6.98
N ALA A 155 13.02 5.92 7.48
CA ALA A 155 12.66 5.96 8.89
C ALA A 155 13.66 5.19 9.77
N TRP A 156 14.25 4.10 9.26
CA TRP A 156 15.34 3.39 9.94
C TRP A 156 16.57 4.29 10.10
N GLN A 157 17.00 4.94 9.02
CA GLN A 157 18.12 5.89 9.06
C GLN A 157 17.82 7.07 10.00
N ALA A 158 16.60 7.60 9.98
CA ALA A 158 16.17 8.66 10.90
C ALA A 158 16.29 8.25 12.38
N GLY A 159 15.96 6.99 12.71
CA GLY A 159 16.16 6.45 14.06
C GLY A 159 17.64 6.38 14.46
N ILE A 160 18.53 5.99 13.53
CA ILE A 160 19.98 5.99 13.75
C ILE A 160 20.50 7.41 13.98
N ASP A 161 20.03 8.38 13.18
CA ASP A 161 20.43 9.78 13.29
C ASP A 161 19.97 10.38 14.62
N GLU A 162 18.71 10.15 15.01
CA GLU A 162 18.15 10.58 16.29
C GLU A 162 18.94 10.01 17.48
N ALA A 163 19.25 8.71 17.47
CA ALA A 163 20.04 8.07 18.53
C ALA A 163 21.48 8.63 18.64
N ALA A 164 22.02 9.15 17.54
CA ALA A 164 23.32 9.80 17.50
C ALA A 164 23.27 11.32 17.72
N GLY A 165 22.10 11.89 18.01
CA GLY A 165 21.92 13.34 18.19
C GLY A 165 22.06 14.15 16.91
N ARG A 166 21.95 13.52 15.73
CA ARG A 166 21.97 14.19 14.43
C ARG A 166 20.58 14.68 14.08
N ALA A 167 20.50 15.91 13.57
CA ALA A 167 19.26 16.44 13.04
C ALA A 167 18.85 15.63 11.79
N THR A 168 17.57 15.31 11.70
CA THR A 168 16.96 14.66 10.53
C THR A 168 15.57 15.24 10.31
N PRO A 169 15.23 15.64 9.08
CA PRO A 169 13.92 16.20 8.73
C PRO A 169 12.82 15.13 8.63
N GLN A 170 13.18 13.84 8.63
CA GLN A 170 12.20 12.76 8.47
C GLN A 170 11.14 12.80 9.57
N ALA A 171 9.86 12.69 9.20
CA ALA A 171 8.73 12.74 10.13
C ALA A 171 8.54 11.43 10.92
N LEU A 172 9.12 10.33 10.44
CA LEU A 172 8.98 8.99 11.01
C LEU A 172 10.34 8.42 11.43
N ARG A 173 10.36 7.68 12.53
CA ARG A 173 11.49 6.81 12.93
C ARG A 173 11.05 5.35 13.01
N ALA A 174 11.97 4.43 12.74
CA ALA A 174 11.73 3.01 12.96
C ALA A 174 11.82 2.65 14.46
N CYS A 175 10.87 1.85 14.94
CA CYS A 175 10.81 1.33 16.30
C CYS A 175 10.41 -0.15 16.28
N ASP A 176 10.84 -0.90 17.30
CA ASP A 176 10.40 -2.28 17.51
C ASP A 176 8.94 -2.28 17.97
N LEU A 177 8.04 -2.81 17.13
CA LEU A 177 6.61 -2.89 17.42
C LEU A 177 6.31 -3.75 18.67
N MET A 178 7.18 -4.71 18.99
CA MET A 178 7.02 -5.55 20.18
C MET A 178 7.43 -4.85 21.47
N ARG A 179 8.05 -3.66 21.37
CA ARG A 179 8.52 -2.86 22.53
C ARG A 179 7.92 -1.46 22.58
N THR A 180 7.25 -1.04 21.51
CA THR A 180 6.77 0.33 21.33
C THR A 180 5.27 0.33 21.08
N PRO A 181 4.45 0.92 21.98
CA PRO A 181 3.03 1.04 21.75
C PRO A 181 2.71 1.90 20.52
N PRO A 182 1.88 1.42 19.58
CA PRO A 182 1.47 2.19 18.41
C PRO A 182 0.53 3.33 18.80
N ARG A 183 0.55 4.41 18.01
CA ARG A 183 -0.31 5.59 18.16
C ARG A 183 -0.99 5.94 16.83
N PRO A 184 -2.16 6.58 16.84
CA PRO A 184 -2.79 7.03 15.61
C PRO A 184 -1.85 7.90 14.77
N GLY A 185 -1.67 7.54 13.50
CA GLY A 185 -0.75 8.19 12.57
C GLY A 185 0.56 7.43 12.35
N ASP A 186 0.96 6.54 13.26
CA ASP A 186 2.10 5.65 13.06
C ASP A 186 1.80 4.63 11.93
N LEU A 187 2.83 4.04 11.33
CA LEU A 187 2.68 2.94 10.36
C LEU A 187 3.13 1.62 10.99
N VAL A 188 2.29 0.59 10.91
CA VAL A 188 2.63 -0.76 11.35
C VAL A 188 3.00 -1.60 10.13
N CYS A 189 4.18 -2.22 10.13
CA CYS A 189 4.79 -2.80 8.95
C CYS A 189 5.27 -4.24 9.17
N HIS A 190 5.27 -5.02 8.08
CA HIS A 190 5.83 -6.37 8.04
C HIS A 190 6.47 -6.68 6.69
N ALA A 191 7.44 -7.60 6.67
CA ALA A 191 7.96 -8.19 5.45
C ALA A 191 6.98 -9.27 4.90
N ARG A 192 7.01 -9.49 3.58
CA ARG A 192 6.23 -10.53 2.87
C ARG A 192 7.17 -11.52 2.19
N GLY A 193 6.73 -12.78 2.07
CA GLY A 193 7.17 -13.70 1.00
C GLY A 193 8.61 -14.23 1.04
N LEU A 194 9.47 -13.87 2.00
CA LEU A 194 10.81 -14.44 2.10
C LEU A 194 10.80 -15.78 2.85
N ARG A 195 10.27 -16.82 2.20
CA ARG A 195 10.53 -18.21 2.62
C ARG A 195 12.05 -18.45 2.58
N GLY A 196 12.69 -18.41 3.75
CA GLY A 196 14.12 -18.70 3.93
C GLY A 196 14.95 -17.58 4.57
N ALA A 197 14.51 -16.31 4.52
CA ALA A 197 15.22 -15.19 5.13
C ALA A 197 14.50 -14.55 6.33
N ALA A 198 13.41 -15.18 6.82
CA ALA A 198 12.72 -14.92 8.09
C ALA A 198 12.98 -13.52 8.69
N LEU A 199 12.60 -12.46 7.96
CA LEU A 199 12.70 -11.06 8.39
C LEU A 199 11.57 -10.78 9.40
N ASP A 200 11.50 -11.64 10.42
CA ASP A 200 10.33 -11.78 11.28
C ASP A 200 10.43 -10.91 12.54
N GLY A 201 11.59 -10.28 12.74
CA GLY A 201 11.88 -9.45 13.91
C GLY A 201 12.57 -8.15 13.52
N PHE A 202 12.44 -7.15 14.40
CA PHE A 202 12.91 -5.78 14.19
C PHE A 202 14.40 -5.69 13.84
N GLY A 203 15.26 -6.47 14.52
CA GLY A 203 16.69 -6.48 14.23
C GLY A 203 17.01 -6.96 12.81
N LYS A 204 16.41 -8.07 12.39
CA LYS A 204 16.66 -8.68 11.07
C LYS A 204 16.19 -7.80 9.92
N ILE A 205 14.98 -7.23 10.04
CA ILE A 205 14.48 -6.28 9.04
C ILE A 205 15.35 -5.02 9.02
N GLY A 206 15.81 -4.56 10.18
CA GLY A 206 16.73 -3.43 10.33
C GLY A 206 18.07 -3.62 9.62
N GLU A 207 18.71 -4.76 9.78
CA GLU A 207 19.96 -5.10 9.07
C GLU A 207 19.80 -4.99 7.56
N TRP A 208 18.68 -5.48 7.04
CA TRP A 208 18.39 -5.43 5.61
C TRP A 208 18.07 -4.00 5.14
N LEU A 209 17.32 -3.23 5.93
CA LEU A 209 17.02 -1.82 5.65
C LEU A 209 18.27 -0.93 5.69
N ALA A 210 19.21 -1.19 6.60
CA ALA A 210 20.47 -0.45 6.70
C ALA A 210 21.41 -0.72 5.53
N GLY A 211 21.37 -1.93 4.96
CA GLY A 211 22.28 -2.36 3.91
C GLY A 211 21.91 -1.90 2.49
N ARG A 212 20.81 -1.17 2.30
CA ARG A 212 20.29 -0.83 0.97
C ARG A 212 20.14 0.67 0.74
N PRO A 213 20.39 1.15 -0.50
CA PRO A 213 19.95 2.46 -0.92
C PRO A 213 18.43 2.49 -1.16
N THR A 214 17.82 3.68 -1.01
CA THR A 214 16.46 3.98 -1.47
C THR A 214 16.36 3.73 -2.98
N GLY A 215 15.27 3.10 -3.43
CA GLY A 215 15.10 2.66 -4.82
C GLY A 215 15.99 1.47 -5.22
N GLY A 216 16.68 0.85 -4.25
CA GLY A 216 17.50 -0.34 -4.45
C GLY A 216 16.70 -1.62 -4.62
N ALA A 217 17.33 -2.77 -4.33
CA ALA A 217 16.70 -4.08 -4.48
C ALA A 217 15.31 -4.15 -3.78
N PRO A 218 14.31 -4.81 -4.40
CA PRO A 218 12.98 -4.90 -3.83
C PRO A 218 12.99 -5.81 -2.60
N LEU A 219 12.29 -5.37 -1.55
CA LEU A 219 11.84 -6.24 -0.48
C LEU A 219 10.32 -6.18 -0.43
N PRO A 220 9.62 -7.30 -0.64
CA PRO A 220 8.18 -7.35 -0.43
C PRO A 220 7.88 -6.99 1.02
N MET A 221 7.14 -5.91 1.22
CA MET A 221 6.72 -5.40 2.52
C MET A 221 5.29 -4.88 2.42
N HIS A 222 4.69 -4.64 3.57
CA HIS A 222 3.40 -3.99 3.69
C HIS A 222 3.32 -3.21 4.98
N CYS A 223 2.65 -2.06 4.91
CA CYS A 223 2.39 -1.19 6.04
C CYS A 223 0.94 -0.72 6.02
N ASP A 224 0.35 -0.66 7.22
CA ASP A 224 -0.97 -0.09 7.48
C ASP A 224 -0.83 1.17 8.35
N VAL A 225 -1.71 2.15 8.17
CA VAL A 225 -1.77 3.35 9.01
C VAL A 225 -2.54 3.04 10.28
N VAL A 226 -1.95 3.23 11.46
CA VAL A 226 -2.68 3.12 12.73
C VAL A 226 -3.70 4.24 12.80
N VAL A 227 -4.99 3.90 12.94
CA VAL A 227 -6.09 4.87 12.91
C VAL A 227 -6.79 5.05 14.25
N GLY A 228 -6.64 4.10 15.17
CA GLY A 228 -7.25 4.15 16.50
C GLY A 228 -6.58 3.17 17.46
N VAL A 229 -6.63 3.49 18.74
CA VAL A 229 -6.05 2.67 19.82
C VAL A 229 -7.00 2.71 21.01
N ASP A 230 -7.24 1.58 21.64
CA ASP A 230 -8.00 1.47 22.88
C ASP A 230 -7.28 0.55 23.90
N GLY A 231 -7.98 0.12 24.95
CA GLY A 231 -7.39 -0.73 25.99
C GLY A 231 -7.10 -2.17 25.58
N ALA A 232 -7.73 -2.67 24.51
CA ALA A 232 -7.61 -4.06 24.07
C ALA A 232 -6.72 -4.23 22.83
N GLY A 233 -6.45 -3.15 22.09
CA GLY A 233 -5.70 -3.21 20.85
C GLY A 233 -5.73 -1.92 20.05
N PHE A 234 -5.49 -2.04 18.76
CA PHE A 234 -5.47 -0.93 17.82
C PHE A 234 -6.02 -1.34 16.45
N ASP A 235 -6.54 -0.34 15.74
CA ASP A 235 -7.03 -0.49 14.38
C ASP A 235 -6.01 0.11 13.42
N ALA A 236 -5.72 -0.59 12.34
CA ALA A 236 -4.85 -0.12 11.27
C ALA A 236 -5.54 -0.23 9.90
N VAL A 237 -5.33 0.74 9.03
CA VAL A 237 -5.92 0.77 7.68
C VAL A 237 -4.84 0.64 6.61
N GLY A 238 -4.98 -0.39 5.79
CA GLY A 238 -4.08 -0.73 4.70
C GLY A 238 -4.74 -0.63 3.34
N GLY A 239 -4.02 -0.09 2.35
CA GLY A 239 -4.41 -0.19 0.95
C GLY A 239 -4.01 -1.55 0.35
N ASN A 240 -4.76 -2.00 -0.65
CA ASN A 240 -4.53 -3.25 -1.40
C ASN A 240 -4.41 -4.49 -0.51
N VAL A 241 -5.22 -4.52 0.55
CA VAL A 241 -5.46 -5.72 1.35
C VAL A 241 -6.74 -6.33 0.85
N LEU A 242 -6.68 -7.57 0.35
CA LEU A 242 -7.82 -8.22 -0.33
C LEU A 242 -8.43 -7.31 -1.42
N GLN A 243 -7.58 -6.66 -2.22
CA GLN A 243 -8.00 -5.75 -3.29
C GLN A 243 -8.87 -4.57 -2.81
N SER A 244 -8.75 -4.12 -1.56
CA SER A 244 -9.52 -3.00 -1.02
C SER A 244 -8.69 -2.12 -0.07
N VAL A 245 -9.29 -1.06 0.47
CA VAL A 245 -8.78 -0.32 1.63
C VAL A 245 -9.41 -0.92 2.87
N THR A 246 -8.64 -1.68 3.64
CA THR A 246 -9.15 -2.54 4.71
C THR A 246 -8.72 -2.05 6.08
N LEU A 247 -9.65 -2.02 7.02
CA LEU A 247 -9.34 -1.88 8.44
C LEU A 247 -9.07 -3.26 9.02
N ARG A 248 -7.98 -3.36 9.78
CA ARG A 248 -7.57 -4.56 10.50
C ARG A 248 -7.47 -4.21 11.98
N ARG A 249 -8.14 -5.01 12.81
CA ARG A 249 -7.92 -4.99 14.24
C ARG A 249 -6.70 -5.83 14.62
N LEU A 250 -5.85 -5.29 15.50
CA LEU A 250 -4.72 -5.99 16.11
C LEU A 250 -4.84 -5.88 17.64
N ALA A 251 -4.77 -7.01 18.33
CA ALA A 251 -4.90 -7.10 19.79
C ALA A 251 -3.57 -6.82 20.49
N PHE A 252 -3.65 -6.24 21.69
CA PHE A 252 -2.53 -6.18 22.61
C PHE A 252 -2.41 -7.45 23.44
N ALA A 253 -1.19 -7.77 23.87
CA ALA A 253 -0.98 -8.82 24.85
C ALA A 253 -1.70 -8.47 26.17
N PRO A 254 -2.31 -9.45 26.87
CA PRO A 254 -3.09 -9.20 28.08
C PRO A 254 -2.35 -8.34 29.12
N GLY A 255 -2.98 -7.26 29.57
CA GLY A 255 -2.43 -6.34 30.57
C GLY A 255 -1.34 -5.40 30.05
N THR A 256 -1.08 -5.37 28.74
CA THR A 256 -0.07 -4.51 28.11
C THR A 256 -0.69 -3.58 27.06
N ARG A 257 0.15 -2.74 26.44
CA ARG A 257 -0.15 -1.98 25.21
C ARG A 257 0.78 -2.36 24.06
N LEU A 258 1.27 -3.60 24.08
CA LEU A 258 2.22 -4.13 23.10
C LEU A 258 1.50 -5.18 22.25
N LEU A 259 1.89 -5.33 20.99
CA LEU A 259 1.28 -6.32 20.09
C LEU A 259 1.27 -7.72 20.74
N ASP A 260 0.15 -8.41 20.64
CA ASP A 260 0.05 -9.79 21.11
C ASP A 260 1.04 -10.70 20.34
N PRO A 261 1.95 -11.44 21.01
CA PRO A 261 2.91 -12.31 20.34
C PRO A 261 2.29 -13.36 19.41
N SER A 262 1.01 -13.73 19.59
CA SER A 262 0.29 -14.66 18.70
C SER A 262 0.18 -14.20 17.24
N TYR A 263 0.41 -12.91 16.96
CA TYR A 263 0.51 -12.42 15.58
C TYR A 263 1.81 -12.83 14.90
N LEU A 264 2.89 -13.06 15.66
CA LEU A 264 4.19 -13.44 15.14
C LEU A 264 4.22 -14.95 14.78
N PRO A 265 5.04 -15.36 13.79
CA PRO A 265 5.21 -16.77 13.45
C PRO A 265 5.62 -17.65 14.65
N GLU A 266 6.46 -17.12 15.53
CA GLU A 266 6.99 -17.81 16.72
C GLU A 266 5.97 -17.91 17.87
N GLY A 267 4.94 -17.04 17.89
CA GLY A 267 3.95 -16.98 18.96
C GLY A 267 2.96 -18.13 19.01
N CYS A 268 3.07 -19.06 18.05
CA CYS A 268 2.26 -20.26 18.00
C CYS A 268 3.14 -21.48 17.74
N THR A 269 3.48 -22.17 18.80
CA THR A 269 4.17 -23.46 18.75
C THR A 269 3.14 -24.58 18.57
N ALA A 270 3.47 -25.56 17.72
CA ALA A 270 2.64 -26.75 17.54
C ALA A 270 2.52 -27.52 18.87
N GLY A 271 1.31 -27.62 19.43
CA GLY A 271 1.01 -28.40 20.64
C GLY A 271 0.55 -27.62 21.86
N GLY A 272 0.55 -26.28 21.84
CA GLY A 272 -0.04 -25.46 22.90
C GLY A 272 -1.53 -25.20 22.66
N SER A 273 -2.40 -25.53 23.62
CA SER A 273 -3.86 -25.30 23.58
C SER A 273 -4.29 -23.81 23.60
N ALA A 274 -3.37 -22.88 23.37
CA ALA A 274 -3.56 -21.44 23.52
C ALA A 274 -3.22 -20.62 22.25
N CYS A 275 -2.92 -21.27 21.12
CA CYS A 275 -2.68 -20.54 19.87
C CYS A 275 -4.01 -20.04 19.29
N ILE A 276 -4.18 -18.73 19.27
CA ILE A 276 -5.27 -18.07 18.55
C ILE A 276 -4.89 -18.08 17.06
N ASP A 277 -5.75 -18.65 16.21
CA ASP A 277 -5.57 -18.52 14.77
C ASP A 277 -5.82 -17.06 14.36
N ARG A 278 -4.74 -16.37 14.00
CA ARG A 278 -4.78 -14.98 13.53
C ARG A 278 -5.04 -14.89 12.01
N HIS A 279 -5.36 -16.01 11.35
CA HIS A 279 -5.74 -16.10 9.93
C HIS A 279 -4.93 -15.15 9.03
N MET A 280 -5.60 -14.20 8.37
CA MET A 280 -4.98 -13.25 7.44
C MET A 280 -4.16 -12.15 8.13
N SER A 281 -4.28 -12.02 9.45
CA SER A 281 -3.50 -11.13 10.30
C SER A 281 -2.24 -11.77 10.88
N ARG A 282 -2.05 -13.08 10.70
CA ARG A 282 -0.79 -13.76 11.05
C ARG A 282 0.31 -13.36 10.07
N GLN A 283 1.03 -12.30 10.42
CA GLN A 283 2.16 -11.77 9.67
C GLN A 283 3.26 -11.40 10.65
N PRO A 284 4.54 -11.36 10.22
CA PRO A 284 5.65 -10.93 11.07
C PRO A 284 5.67 -9.40 11.28
N TRP A 285 4.63 -8.88 11.93
CA TRP A 285 4.53 -7.48 12.33
C TRP A 285 5.64 -7.14 13.31
N SER A 286 6.68 -6.48 12.81
CA SER A 286 7.93 -6.29 13.55
C SER A 286 8.43 -4.85 13.53
N LEU A 287 7.92 -4.04 12.61
CA LEU A 287 8.38 -2.68 12.40
C LEU A 287 7.24 -1.70 12.64
N LEU A 288 7.47 -0.73 13.53
CA LEU A 288 6.62 0.43 13.72
C LEU A 288 7.36 1.65 13.17
N LEU A 289 6.79 2.36 12.18
CA LEU A 289 7.28 3.68 11.80
C LEU A 289 6.50 4.70 12.62
N GLN A 290 7.14 5.19 13.67
CA GLN A 290 6.54 6.03 14.67
C GLN A 290 6.75 7.51 14.35
N TRP A 291 5.70 8.33 14.48
CA TRP A 291 5.78 9.78 14.34
C TRP A 291 6.76 10.40 15.34
N ARG A 292 7.69 11.24 14.85
CA ARG A 292 8.72 11.88 15.66
C ARG A 292 8.23 13.14 16.36
#